data_AF-A0A1F8AGA4-F1
#
_entry.id   AF-A0A1F8AGA4-F1
#
_cell.length_a   1.000
_cell.length_b   1.000
_cell.length_c   1.000
_cell.angle_alpha   90.00
_cell.angle_beta   90.00
_cell.angle_gamma   90.00
#
_symmetry.space_group_name_H-M   'P 1'
#
loop_
_entity.id
_entity.type
_entity.pdbx_description
1 polymer ?
#
loop_
_entity_poly.entity_id
_entity_poly.type
_entity_poly.pdbx_seq_one_letter_code
_entity_poly.pdbx_strand_id
1 'polypeptide(L)'
;MSSISTASHWLWNFIIAVVTLVALYSIGWRYYIVFTATSASVPLIVLPLFAETMNRNLELIDRAFKEAPTIWDIIPMARRLLQGDVQPKAGGMNEEKGAEAEVARVEQKEFA
;
A
#
# COMPACT_ATOMS: atom_id res chain seq x y z
N MET A 1 -6.12 13.11 -6.45
CA MET A 1 -7.16 12.42 -5.65
C MET A 1 -6.49 11.47 -4.66
N SER A 2 -5.72 11.99 -3.69
CA SER A 2 -4.99 11.14 -2.72
C SER A 2 -5.57 11.21 -1.31
N SER A 3 -6.47 12.16 -1.05
CA SER A 3 -7.08 12.39 0.25
C SER A 3 -7.88 11.19 0.77
N ILE A 4 -8.55 10.45 -0.13
CA ILE A 4 -9.33 9.28 0.27
C ILE A 4 -8.43 8.13 0.75
N SER A 5 -7.29 7.90 0.11
CA SER A 5 -6.34 6.86 0.52
C SER A 5 -5.74 7.17 1.89
N THR A 6 -5.31 8.42 2.10
CA THR A 6 -4.79 8.87 3.40
C THR A 6 -5.88 8.76 4.47
N ALA A 7 -7.09 9.24 4.20
CA ALA A 7 -8.21 9.15 5.14
C ALA A 7 -8.58 7.70 5.48
N SER A 8 -8.63 6.80 4.49
CA SER A 8 -8.90 5.37 4.72
C SER A 8 -7.82 4.72 5.58
N HIS A 9 -6.55 5.03 5.36
CA HIS A 9 -5.45 4.51 6.19
C HIS A 9 -5.60 4.93 7.66
N TRP A 10 -5.85 6.22 7.92
CA TRP A 10 -6.08 6.72 9.27
C TRP A 10 -7.35 6.17 9.92
N LEU A 11 -8.42 6.03 9.15
CA LEU A 11 -9.67 5.43 9.61
C LEU A 11 -9.46 3.99 10.08
N TRP A 12 -8.76 3.17 9.29
CA TRP A 12 -8.50 1.78 9.66
C TRP A 12 -7.58 1.66 10.88
N ASN A 13 -6.56 2.51 11.00
CA ASN A 13 -5.74 2.57 12.21
C ASN A 13 -6.59 2.85 13.47
N PHE A 14 -7.55 3.78 13.37
CA PHE A 14 -8.46 4.08 14.48
C PHE A 14 -9.40 2.90 14.80
N ILE A 15 -10.02 2.30 13.79
CA ILE A 15 -10.92 1.16 13.97
C ILE A 15 -10.18 0.01 14.67
N ILE A 16 -8.98 -0.33 14.19
CA ILE A 16 -8.18 -1.42 14.77
C ILE A 16 -7.80 -1.11 16.22
N ALA A 17 -7.42 0.13 16.53
CA ALA A 17 -7.09 0.53 17.89
C ALA A 17 -8.28 0.32 18.86
N VAL A 18 -9.48 0.75 18.47
CA VAL A 18 -10.69 0.59 19.31
C VAL A 18 -11.11 -0.88 19.41
N VAL A 19 -11.15 -1.59 18.29
CA VAL A 19 -11.56 -3.02 18.24
C VAL A 19 -10.61 -3.89 19.06
N THR A 20 -9.30 -3.65 18.97
CA THR A 20 -8.30 -4.45 19.69
C THR A 20 -8.49 -4.37 21.20
N LEU A 21 -8.80 -3.18 21.75
CA LEU A 21 -9.03 -3.01 23.19
C LEU A 21 -10.23 -3.86 23.68
N VAL A 22 -11.33 -3.87 22.92
CA VAL A 22 -12.54 -4.65 23.26
C VAL A 22 -12.32 -6.16 23.03
N ALA A 23 -11.62 -6.52 21.96
CA ALA A 23 -11.37 -7.91 21.60
C ALA A 23 -10.42 -8.61 22.59
N LEU A 24 -9.38 -7.91 23.07
CA LEU A 24 -8.48 -8.49 24.06
C LEU A 24 -9.19 -8.76 25.40
N TYR A 25 -10.12 -7.89 25.80
CA TYR A 25 -10.90 -8.09 27.03
C TYR A 25 -11.91 -9.25 26.91
N SER A 26 -12.56 -9.40 25.75
CA SER A 26 -13.65 -10.38 25.57
C SER A 26 -13.20 -11.76 25.11
N ILE A 27 -12.30 -11.83 24.10
CA ILE A 27 -11.90 -13.08 23.42
C ILE A 27 -10.43 -13.44 23.65
N GLY A 28 -9.62 -12.52 24.21
CA GLY A 28 -8.23 -12.76 24.57
C GLY A 28 -7.38 -13.26 23.41
N TRP A 29 -6.73 -14.43 23.60
CA TRP A 29 -5.83 -15.01 22.60
C TRP A 29 -6.50 -15.37 21.27
N ARG A 30 -7.82 -15.59 21.26
CA ARG A 30 -8.55 -15.94 20.02
C ARG A 30 -8.58 -14.79 19.02
N TYR A 31 -8.39 -13.55 19.49
CA TYR A 31 -8.25 -12.39 18.61
C TYR A 31 -7.07 -12.51 17.65
N TYR A 32 -5.97 -13.16 18.04
CA TYR A 32 -4.83 -13.38 17.15
C TYR A 32 -5.19 -14.24 15.94
N ILE A 33 -6.13 -15.18 16.07
CA ILE A 33 -6.62 -15.97 14.93
C ILE A 33 -7.32 -15.06 13.92
N VAL A 34 -8.15 -14.12 14.40
CA VAL A 34 -8.83 -13.14 13.53
C VAL A 34 -7.83 -12.27 12.80
N PHE A 35 -6.76 -11.84 13.49
CA PHE A 35 -5.68 -11.08 12.87
C PHE A 35 -4.99 -11.88 11.76
N THR A 36 -4.62 -13.15 12.03
CA THR A 36 -4.01 -14.01 11.01
C THR A 36 -4.93 -14.26 9.81
N ALA A 37 -6.23 -14.45 10.03
CA ALA A 37 -7.21 -14.63 8.95
C ALA A 37 -7.34 -13.35 8.09
N THR A 38 -7.32 -12.18 8.74
CA THR A 38 -7.40 -10.89 8.05
C THR A 38 -6.12 -10.61 7.26
N SER A 39 -4.94 -10.89 7.82
CA SER A 39 -3.68 -10.76 7.11
C SER A 39 -3.56 -11.78 5.96
N ALA A 40 -4.12 -12.98 6.12
CA ALA A 40 -4.13 -14.00 5.07
C ALA A 40 -5.10 -13.67 3.92
N SER A 41 -6.16 -12.88 4.16
CA SER A 41 -7.07 -12.46 3.09
C SER A 41 -6.45 -11.42 2.16
N VAL A 42 -5.50 -10.61 2.63
CA VAL A 42 -4.78 -9.61 1.81
C VAL A 42 -4.11 -10.24 0.58
N PRO A 43 -3.21 -11.24 0.67
CA PRO A 43 -2.61 -11.85 -0.52
C PRO A 43 -3.65 -12.56 -1.40
N LEU A 44 -4.72 -13.11 -0.82
CA LEU A 44 -5.80 -13.74 -1.61
C LEU A 44 -6.52 -12.74 -2.51
N ILE A 45 -6.61 -11.48 -2.09
CA ILE A 45 -7.22 -10.39 -2.86
C ILE A 45 -6.19 -9.76 -3.80
N VAL A 46 -4.97 -9.51 -3.32
CA VAL A 46 -3.94 -8.78 -4.07
C VAL A 46 -3.44 -9.59 -5.27
N LEU A 47 -3.15 -10.88 -5.10
CA LEU A 47 -2.58 -11.70 -6.17
C LEU A 47 -3.46 -11.78 -7.44
N PRO A 48 -4.79 -11.95 -7.36
CA PRO A 48 -5.64 -11.98 -8.54
C PRO A 48 -6.09 -10.59 -9.02
N LEU A 49 -6.21 -9.57 -8.16
CA LEU A 49 -6.87 -8.31 -8.54
C LEU A 49 -5.91 -7.14 -8.81
N PHE A 50 -4.65 -7.24 -8.39
CA PHE A 50 -3.66 -6.18 -8.62
C PHE A 50 -2.71 -6.56 -9.75
N ALA A 51 -2.69 -5.72 -10.78
CA ALA A 51 -1.70 -5.81 -11.85
C ALA A 51 -0.33 -5.34 -11.35
N GLU A 52 0.74 -5.93 -11.89
CA GLU A 52 2.12 -5.54 -11.61
C GLU A 52 2.40 -4.12 -12.15
N THR A 53 2.74 -3.19 -11.26
CA THR A 53 3.01 -1.78 -11.62
C THR A 53 4.50 -1.43 -11.64
N MET A 54 5.38 -2.32 -11.15
CA MET A 54 6.81 -2.06 -11.08
C MET A 54 7.47 -2.03 -12.46
N ASN A 55 8.42 -1.12 -12.66
CA ASN A 55 9.16 -0.94 -13.92
C ASN A 55 8.26 -0.62 -15.13
N ARG A 56 7.14 0.06 -14.90
CA ARG A 56 6.20 0.51 -15.94
C ARG A 56 6.06 2.03 -15.94
N ASN A 57 5.98 2.61 -17.13
CA ASN A 57 5.57 4.01 -17.27
C ASN A 57 4.07 4.16 -16.92
N LEU A 58 3.69 5.30 -16.34
CA LEU A 58 2.31 5.67 -16.00
C LEU A 58 1.39 5.61 -17.23
N GLU A 59 1.88 6.01 -18.40
CA GLU A 59 1.10 5.96 -19.65
C GLU A 59 0.77 4.53 -20.11
N LEU A 60 1.69 3.58 -19.90
CA LEU A 60 1.48 2.17 -20.23
C LEU A 60 0.41 1.55 -19.33
N ILE A 61 0.43 1.92 -18.04
CA ILE A 61 -0.58 1.49 -17.07
C ILE A 61 -1.95 2.06 -17.47
N ASP A 62 -2.04 3.36 -17.79
CA ASP A 62 -3.29 4.01 -18.22
C ASP A 62 -3.87 3.37 -19.50
N ARG A 63 -3.03 3.02 -20.48
CA ARG A 63 -3.47 2.27 -21.67
C ARG A 63 -4.00 0.88 -21.33
N ALA A 64 -3.33 0.16 -20.43
CA ALA A 64 -3.79 -1.17 -19.98
C ALA A 64 -5.20 -1.12 -19.39
N PHE A 65 -5.52 -0.08 -18.61
CA PHE A 65 -6.84 0.11 -18.02
C PHE A 65 -7.90 0.56 -19.03
N LYS A 66 -7.52 1.33 -20.06
CA LYS A 66 -8.45 1.79 -21.13
C LYS A 66 -8.79 0.70 -22.15
N GLU A 67 -7.84 -0.16 -22.47
CA GLU A 67 -8.00 -1.21 -23.49
C GLU A 67 -8.60 -2.50 -22.94
N ALA A 68 -8.63 -2.68 -21.62
CA ALA A 68 -9.18 -3.88 -21.01
C ALA A 68 -10.71 -3.93 -21.14
N PRO A 69 -11.28 -5.00 -21.74
CA PRO A 69 -12.73 -5.12 -21.92
C PRO A 69 -13.46 -5.52 -20.63
N THR A 70 -12.76 -6.11 -19.65
CA THR A 70 -13.33 -6.56 -18.37
C THR A 70 -12.29 -6.44 -17.25
N ILE A 71 -12.76 -6.25 -16.01
CA ILE A 71 -11.91 -6.09 -14.81
C ILE A 71 -10.90 -7.25 -14.65
N TRP A 72 -11.29 -8.46 -15.03
CA TRP A 72 -10.47 -9.66 -14.95
C TRP A 72 -9.40 -9.76 -16.05
N ASP A 73 -9.61 -9.09 -17.19
CA ASP A 73 -8.69 -9.11 -18.33
C ASP A 73 -7.54 -8.11 -18.17
N ILE A 74 -7.66 -7.15 -17.24
CA ILE A 74 -6.62 -6.17 -16.92
C ILE A 74 -5.34 -6.86 -16.47
N ILE A 75 -5.44 -7.89 -15.62
CA ILE A 75 -4.29 -8.59 -15.04
C ILE A 75 -3.45 -9.35 -16.09
N PRO A 76 -4.04 -10.23 -16.93
CA PRO A 76 -3.27 -10.91 -17.98
C PRO A 76 -2.77 -9.94 -19.06
N MET A 77 -3.51 -8.87 -19.36
CA MET A 77 -3.09 -7.81 -20.28
C MET A 77 -1.86 -7.07 -19.73
N ALA A 78 -1.92 -6.58 -18.49
CA ALA A 78 -0.84 -5.86 -17.84
C ALA A 78 0.45 -6.70 -17.71
N ARG A 79 0.32 -8.02 -17.50
CA ARG A 79 1.46 -8.95 -17.48
C ARG A 79 2.15 -9.08 -18.84
N ARG A 80 1.41 -8.94 -19.95
CA ARG A 80 1.92 -9.11 -21.32
C ARG A 80 2.55 -7.87 -21.92
N LEU A 81 2.29 -6.69 -21.37
CA LEU A 81 2.92 -5.45 -21.84
C LEU A 81 4.44 -5.59 -21.69
N LEU A 82 5.22 -5.20 -22.71
CA LEU A 82 6.69 -5.20 -22.64
C LEU A 82 7.17 -4.09 -21.71
N GLN A 83 8.21 -4.36 -20.90
CA GLN A 83 8.80 -3.39 -19.98
C GLN A 83 9.35 -2.22 -20.79
N GLY A 84 8.54 -1.17 -20.95
CA GLY A 84 8.94 0.06 -21.62
C GLY A 84 9.74 0.92 -20.65
N ASP A 85 11.07 0.82 -20.78
CA ASP A 85 12.11 1.75 -20.35
C ASP A 85 11.74 2.70 -19.20
N VAL A 86 11.85 2.22 -17.96
CA VAL A 86 11.98 3.12 -16.80
C VAL A 86 13.46 3.47 -16.64
N GLN A 87 13.82 4.73 -16.93
CA GLN A 87 15.07 5.32 -16.47
C GLN A 87 15.20 5.14 -14.94
N PRO A 88 16.37 4.75 -14.41
CA PRO A 88 16.54 4.52 -12.99
C PRO A 88 16.48 5.85 -12.24
N LYS A 89 15.33 6.22 -11.67
CA LYS A 89 15.27 7.30 -10.68
C LYS A 89 15.80 6.78 -9.34
N ALA A 90 17.11 6.79 -9.19
CA ALA A 90 17.85 6.52 -7.95
C ALA A 90 17.66 7.61 -6.85
N GLY A 91 16.67 8.50 -6.98
CA GLY A 91 16.53 9.71 -6.14
C GLY A 91 15.52 9.61 -4.99
N GLY A 92 14.42 8.87 -5.16
CA GLY A 92 13.29 8.94 -4.20
C GLY A 92 13.58 8.35 -2.82
N MET A 93 14.42 7.30 -2.75
CA MET A 93 14.76 6.62 -1.50
C MET A 93 15.74 7.42 -0.61
N ASN A 94 16.48 8.37 -1.19
CA ASN A 94 17.39 9.24 -0.45
C ASN A 94 16.69 10.49 0.09
N GLU A 95 15.64 10.97 -0.58
CA GLU A 95 14.87 12.15 -0.14
C GLU A 95 13.98 11.84 1.07
N GLU A 96 13.30 10.69 1.10
CA GLU A 96 12.46 10.29 2.25
C GLU A 96 13.31 10.05 3.52
N LYS A 97 14.44 9.35 3.40
CA LYS A 97 15.39 9.16 4.51
C LYS A 97 16.04 10.46 4.96
N GLY A 98 16.28 11.39 4.03
CA GLY A 98 16.81 12.72 4.33
C GLY A 98 15.81 13.56 5.12
N ALA A 99 14.54 13.55 4.71
CA ALA A 99 13.47 14.25 5.40
C ALA A 99 13.20 13.67 6.81
N GLU A 100 13.18 12.34 6.95
CA GLU A 100 12.98 11.68 8.25
C GLU A 100 14.15 11.94 9.21
N ALA A 101 15.39 11.95 8.69
CA ALA A 101 16.58 12.27 9.47
C ALA A 101 16.67 13.77 9.84
N GLU A 102 16.21 14.67 8.96
CA GLU A 102 16.16 16.11 9.23
C GLU A 102 15.10 16.43 10.30
N VAL A 103 13.91 15.83 10.21
CA VAL A 103 12.84 16.00 11.19
C VAL A 103 13.25 15.48 12.57
N ALA A 104 13.88 14.30 12.65
CA ALA A 104 14.42 13.77 13.90
C ALA A 104 15.50 14.67 14.51
N ARG A 105 16.32 15.32 13.67
CA ARG A 105 17.39 16.23 14.11
C ARG A 105 16.86 17.60 14.56
N VAL A 106 15.70 18.02 14.06
CA VAL A 106 15.01 19.24 14.50
C VAL A 106 14.31 19.00 15.83
N GLU A 107 13.58 17.89 16.00
CA GLU A 107 12.97 17.54 17.30
C GLU A 107 14.02 17.45 18.40
N GLN A 108 15.16 16.77 18.15
CA GLN A 108 16.22 16.64 19.15
C GLN A 108 16.87 17.99 19.55
N LYS A 109 16.70 19.05 18.75
CA LYS A 109 17.15 20.41 19.08
C LYS A 109 16.10 21.25 19.81
N GLU A 110 14.81 20.96 19.65
CA GLU A 110 13.74 21.67 20.37
C GLU A 110 13.57 21.17 21.82
N PHE A 111 14.01 19.94 22.11
CA PHE A 111 13.95 19.35 23.46
C PHE A 111 15.27 19.46 24.26
N ALA A 112 16.26 20.21 23.77
CA ALA A 112 17.57 20.40 24.42
C ALA A 112 17.76 21.82 24.98
#